data_AF-Q1IH72-F1
#
_entry.id   AF-Q1IH72-F1
#
_cell.length_a   1.000
_cell.length_b   1.000
_cell.length_c   1.000
_cell.angle_alpha   90.00
_cell.angle_beta   90.00
_cell.angle_gamma   90.00
#
_symmetry.space_group_name_H-M   'P 1'
#
loop_
_entity.id
_entity.type
_entity.pdbx_description
1 polymer ?
#
loop_
_entity_poly.entity_id
_entity_poly.type
_entity_poly.pdbx_seq_one_letter_code
_entity_poly.pdbx_strand_id
1 'polypeptide(L)' 'MHDYVRSENPKAANRILDEIVAAAELLGKHPRLGRTGRVAGTRELVISGTPFLLMYRIKGEAVQILAVLHAKRSWPTLF' A
#
# COMPACT_ATOMS: atom_id res chain seq x y z
N MET A 1 -19.77 9.08 10.73
CA MET A 1 -19.22 10.45 10.68
C MET A 1 -18.27 10.47 9.49
N HIS A 2 -18.72 11.06 8.39
CA HIS A 2 -18.10 11.02 7.07
C HIS A 2 -17.00 12.06 6.99
N ASP A 3 -15.73 11.65 7.08
CA ASP A 3 -14.63 12.60 6.93
C ASP A 3 -13.59 12.14 5.91
N TYR A 4 -13.47 12.97 4.87
CA TYR A 4 -12.31 13.19 4.01
C TYR A 4 -11.98 12.06 3.01
N VAL A 5 -12.05 12.24 1.68
CA VAL A 5 -11.24 13.16 0.88
C VAL A 5 -11.97 13.45 -0.44
N ARG A 6 -12.24 14.73 -0.70
CA ARG A 6 -12.66 15.24 -2.01
C ARG A 6 -11.41 15.69 -2.80
N SER A 7 -11.41 15.33 -4.08
CA SER A 7 -10.71 15.96 -5.21
C SER A 7 -9.19 16.10 -5.15
N GLU A 8 -8.46 15.17 -5.75
CA GLU A 8 -7.17 15.46 -6.39
C GLU A 8 -7.16 14.71 -7.73
N ASN A 9 -7.28 15.46 -8.83
CA ASN A 9 -6.99 15.08 -10.22
C ASN A 9 -7.25 13.60 -10.63
N PRO A 10 -8.39 13.26 -11.25
CA PRO A 10 -8.75 11.87 -11.59
C PRO A 10 -7.70 11.14 -12.45
N LYS A 11 -6.90 11.86 -13.25
CA LYS A 11 -5.78 11.27 -13.99
C LYS A 11 -4.65 10.80 -13.07
N ALA A 12 -4.34 11.58 -12.02
CA ALA A 12 -3.37 11.18 -11.01
C ALA A 12 -3.88 9.99 -10.19
N ALA A 13 -5.18 9.97 -9.87
CA ALA A 13 -5.82 8.85 -9.19
C ALA A 13 -5.72 7.54 -9.99
N ASN A 14 -5.99 7.58 -11.30
CA ASN A 14 -5.84 6.42 -12.18
C ASN A 14 -4.39 5.92 -12.22
N ARG A 15 -3.43 6.83 -12.40
CA ARG A 15 -2.01 6.44 -12.41
C ARG A 15 -1.59 5.79 -11.09
N ILE A 16 -2.02 6.32 -9.96
CA ILE A 16 -1.71 5.72 -8.64
C ILE A 16 -2.32 4.33 -8.55
N LEU A 17 -3.55 4.13 -9.05
CA LEU A 17 -4.19 2.82 -9.07
C LEU A 17 -3.41 1.82 -9.92
N ASP A 18 -2.96 2.22 -11.10
CA ASP A 18 -2.16 1.36 -11.99
C ASP A 18 -0.84 0.92 -11.31
N GLU A 19 -0.14 1.85 -10.64
CA GLU A 19 1.09 1.56 -9.90
C GLU A 19 0.84 0.63 -8.70
N ILE A 20 -0.30 0.77 -8.02
CA ILE A 20 -0.71 -0.13 -6.93
C ILE A 20 -0.96 -1.54 -7.47
N VAL A 21 -1.67 -1.67 -8.59
CA VAL A 21 -1.96 -2.97 -9.21
C VAL A 21 -0.66 -3.65 -9.64
N ALA A 22 0.23 -2.93 -10.33
CA ALA A 22 1.53 -3.45 -10.75
C ALA A 22 2.38 -3.92 -9.55
N ALA A 23 2.38 -3.16 -8.44
CA ALA A 23 3.07 -3.54 -7.22
C ALA A 23 2.45 -4.80 -6.57
N ALA A 24 1.11 -4.93 -6.58
CA ALA A 24 0.43 -6.11 -6.04
C ALA A 24 0.73 -7.37 -6.88
N GLU A 25 0.77 -7.27 -8.21
CA GLU A 25 1.17 -8.37 -9.09
C GLU A 25 2.61 -8.82 -8.82
N LEU A 26 3.52 -7.86 -8.59
CA LEU A 26 4.90 -8.16 -8.24
C LEU A 26 5.00 -8.91 -6.90
N LEU A 27 4.18 -8.55 -5.93
CA LEU A 27 4.11 -9.25 -4.65
C LEU A 27 3.61 -10.69 -4.79
N GLY A 28 2.74 -10.97 -5.76
CA GLY A 28 2.34 -12.35 -6.08
C GLY A 28 3.52 -13.24 -6.47
N LYS A 29 4.51 -12.68 -7.19
CA LYS A 29 5.72 -13.39 -7.63
C LYS A 29 6.84 -13.34 -6.59
N HIS A 30 6.95 -12.22 -5.87
CA HIS A 30 7.98 -11.96 -4.89
C HIS A 30 7.38 -11.43 -3.57
N PRO A 31 6.76 -12.30 -2.76
CA PRO A 31 6.09 -11.87 -1.52
C PRO A 31 7.02 -11.20 -0.51
N ARG A 32 8.33 -11.44 -0.59
CA ARG A 32 9.33 -10.91 0.35
C ARG A 32 9.98 -9.59 -0.09
N LEU A 33 9.45 -8.92 -1.12
CA LEU A 33 10.04 -7.71 -1.70
C LEU A 33 9.89 -6.46 -0.81
N GLY A 34 8.79 -6.36 -0.05
CA GLY A 34 8.61 -5.30 0.94
C GLY A 34 9.45 -5.54 2.19
N ARG A 35 9.84 -4.48 2.90
CA ARG A 35 10.56 -4.58 4.18
C ARG A 35 9.62 -5.05 5.29
N THR A 36 10.17 -5.55 6.40
CA THR A 36 9.37 -5.81 7.61
C THR A 36 8.69 -4.52 8.07
N GLY A 37 7.38 -4.59 8.30
CA GLY A 37 6.59 -3.46 8.76
C GLY A 37 6.73 -3.22 10.27
N ARG A 38 6.12 -2.14 10.74
CA ARG A 38 6.11 -1.80 12.19
C ARG A 38 5.30 -2.79 13.04
N VAL A 39 4.30 -3.42 12.44
CA VAL A 39 3.45 -4.43 13.08
C VAL A 39 4.02 -5.82 12.79
N ALA A 40 4.12 -6.66 13.82
CA ALA A 40 4.63 -8.02 13.66
C ALA A 40 3.82 -8.80 12.60
N GLY A 41 4.54 -9.45 11.68
CA GLY A 41 3.92 -10.22 10.60
C GLY A 41 3.42 -9.39 9.41
N THR A 42 3.55 -8.06 9.44
CA THR A 42 3.27 -7.21 8.27
C THR A 42 4.57 -6.82 7.55
N ARG A 43 4.39 -6.41 6.30
CA ARG A 43 5.42 -5.92 5.40
C ARG A 43 4.94 -4.64 4.74
N GLU A 44 5.91 -3.80 4.43
CA GLU A 44 5.70 -2.51 3.77
C GLU A 44 6.45 -2.50 2.45
N LEU A 45 5.75 -2.24 1.35
CA LEU A 45 6.34 -2.01 0.04
C LEU A 45 6.09 -0.55 -0.36
N VAL A 46 7.15 0.24 -0.49
CA VAL A 46 7.05 1.59 -1.04
C VAL A 46 6.82 1.48 -2.55
N ILE A 47 5.80 2.17 -3.06
CA ILE A 47 5.52 2.22 -4.50
C ILE A 47 6.38 3.32 -5.10
N SER A 48 7.44 2.92 -5.80
CA SER A 48 8.39 3.83 -6.46
C SER A 48 7.69 4.88 -7.32
N GLY A 49 8.15 6.13 -7.24
CA GLY A 49 7.57 7.24 -8.00
C GLY A 49 6.23 7.77 -7.48
N THR A 50 5.69 7.20 -6.41
CA THR A 50 4.47 7.69 -5.75
C THR A 50 4.72 7.98 -4.27
N PRO A 51 3.89 8.82 -3.63
CA PRO A 51 3.95 9.01 -2.19
C PRO A 51 3.22 7.90 -1.42
N PHE A 52 2.95 6.72 -2.02
CA PHE A 52 2.20 5.64 -1.41
C PHE A 52 3.06 4.43 -1.04
N LEU A 53 2.60 3.67 -0.04
CA LEU A 53 3.14 2.38 0.33
C LEU A 53 2.00 1.37 0.51
N LEU A 54 2.27 0.12 0.17
CA LEU A 54 1.41 -1.02 0.45
C LEU A 54 1.82 -1.66 1.77
N MET A 55 0.87 -1.74 2.70
CA MET A 55 1.00 -2.59 3.87
C MET A 55 0.32 -3.92 3.56
N TYR A 56 1.05 -5.01 3.72
CA TYR A 56 0.57 -6.35 3.40
C TYR A 56 1.13 -7.39 4.37
N ARG A 57 0.67 -8.63 4.27
CA ARG A 57 1.27 -9.78 4.96
C ARG A 57 1.29 -11.00 4.05
N ILE A 58 2.13 -11.96 4.40
CA ILE A 58 2.17 -13.27 3.77
C ILE A 58 1.42 -14.23 4.69
N LYS A 59 0.38 -14.89 4.19
CA LYS A 59 -0.39 -15.89 4.95
C LYS A 59 -0.50 -17.16 4.12
N GLY A 60 0.19 -18.21 4.55
CA GLY A 60 0.37 -19.41 3.73
C GLY A 60 1.10 -19.05 2.43
N GLU A 61 0.50 -19.40 1.30
CA GLU A 61 1.03 -19.09 -0.04
C GLU A 61 0.48 -17.79 -0.64
N ALA A 62 -0.37 -17.06 0.10
CA ALA A 62 -1.03 -15.86 -0.39
C ALA A 62 -0.45 -14.58 0.21
N VAL A 63 -0.40 -13.52 -0.62
CA VAL A 63 -0.21 -12.14 -0.17
C VAL A 63 -1.57 -11.52 0.13
N GLN A 64 -1.70 -10.91 1.31
CA GLN A 64 -2.89 -10.17 1.71
C GLN A 64 -2.54 -8.69 1.86
N ILE A 65 -3.10 -7.85 0.99
CA ILE A 65 -3.00 -6.39 1.11
C ILE A 65 -3.91 -5.94 2.25
N LEU A 66 -3.35 -5.23 3.22
CA LEU A 66 -4.05 -4.73 4.40
C LEU A 66 -4.48 -3.28 4.22
N ALA A 67 -3.60 -2.45 3.65
CA ALA A 67 -3.87 -1.04 3.41
C ALA A 67 -2.94 -0.43 2.35
N VAL A 68 -3.41 0.64 1.72
CA VAL A 68 -2.61 1.58 0.92
C VAL A 68 -2.47 2.86 1.73
N LEU A 69 -1.23 3.22 2.10
CA LEU A 69 -0.97 4.39 2.94
C LEU A 69 -0.18 5.44 2.17
N HIS A 70 -0.53 6.72 2.34
CA HIS A 70 0.28 7.82 1.84
C HIS A 70 1.46 8.07 2.81
N ALA A 71 2.69 7.80 2.38
CA ALA A 71 3.92 7.78 3.17
C ALA A 71 4.25 9.13 3.85
N LYS A 72 3.82 10.26 3.27
CA LYS A 72 4.03 11.61 3.85
C LYS A 72 2.87 12.11 4.72
N ARG A 73 1.76 11.37 4.80
CA ARG A 73 0.62 11.76 5.65
C ARG A 73 0.74 10.97 6.94
N SER A 74 0.76 11.65 8.08
CA SER A 74 0.62 10.99 9.38
C SER A 74 -0.77 10.38 9.46
N TRP A 75 -0.86 9.06 9.33
CA TRP A 75 -2.09 8.33 9.58
C TRP A 75 -2.27 8.21 11.10
N PRO A 76 -3.47 8.47 11.65
CA PRO A 76 -3.72 8.21 13.06
C PRO A 76 -3.40 6.75 13.35
N THR A 77 -2.69 6.51 14.45
CA THR A 77 -2.22 5.21 14.92
C THR A 77 -3.42 4.31 15.26
N LEU A 78 -4.06 3.74 14.25
CA LEU A 78 -5.20 2.85 14.39
C LEU A 78 -4.96 1.60 13.54
N PHE A 79 -3.89 0.85 13.84
CA PHE A 79 -3.73 -0.56 13.48
C PHE A 79 -2.77 -1.25 14.46
#